data_AF-A0A1A3A1T9-F1
#
_entry.id   AF-A0A1A3A1T9-F1
#
_cell.length_a   1.000
_cell.length_b   1.000
_cell.length_c   1.000
_cell.angle_alpha   90.00
_cell.angle_beta   90.00
_cell.angle_gamma   90.00
#
_symmetry.space_group_name_H-M   'P 1'
#
loop_
_entity.id
_entity.type
_entity.pdbx_description
1 polymer ?
#
loop_
_entity_poly.entity_id
_entity_poly.type
_entity_poly.pdbx_seq_one_letter_code
_entity_poly.pdbx_strand_id
1 'polypeptide(L)'
;MSTPEFVQPTAEELGADDEQVKEICDQALINVGWCTRIQGILQPYAQAAKEAVFTAVVANHQVDTEEEIETSKAFSMAELYGELMPNGPQFDSRDINEQTAALILMQDLWGYTTGSVSGYVQRGLEEEKLVLCEATTMRPFFNPVVRRKESKKTQVRFASSNHGLVLKYYCAPAGTKYVKAAKRYQAQLDMVVNRQPAIRAELTAQAAKFLGEARKEVPLAVPSKAAQTALNSGENG
;
A
#
# COMPACT_ATOMS: atom_id res chain seq x y z
N MET A 1 16.07 7.58 0.55
CA MET A 1 15.53 7.17 1.86
C MET A 1 14.84 5.84 1.68
N SER A 2 15.35 4.80 2.32
CA SER A 2 14.63 3.55 2.55
C SER A 2 13.38 3.92 3.33
N THR A 3 12.19 3.57 2.84
CA THR A 3 11.06 3.40 3.75
C THR A 3 11.59 2.47 4.84
N PRO A 4 11.57 2.86 6.13
CA PRO A 4 11.84 1.88 7.15
C PRO A 4 10.85 0.74 6.87
N GLU A 5 11.38 -0.45 6.58
CA GLU A 5 10.60 -1.66 6.84
C GLU A 5 10.21 -1.50 8.30
N PHE A 6 8.92 -1.29 8.53
CA PHE A 6 8.36 -1.28 9.86
C PHE A 6 8.56 -2.72 10.34
N VAL A 7 9.72 -3.00 10.94
CA VAL A 7 9.97 -4.27 11.61
C VAL A 7 9.04 -4.22 12.81
N GLN A 8 8.04 -5.09 12.76
CA GLN A 8 6.95 -5.19 13.72
C GLN A 8 7.52 -5.50 15.10
N PRO A 9 7.03 -4.85 16.16
CA PRO A 9 7.04 -5.49 17.46
C PRO A 9 6.15 -6.73 17.37
N THR A 10 6.71 -7.90 17.64
CA THR A 10 5.88 -9.09 17.91
C THR A 10 5.08 -8.88 19.20
N ALA A 11 4.00 -9.62 19.41
CA ALA A 11 3.28 -9.61 20.68
C ALA A 11 4.22 -9.94 21.87
N GLU A 12 5.22 -10.79 21.66
CA GLU A 12 6.34 -11.02 22.60
C GLU A 12 7.16 -9.75 22.90
N GLU A 13 7.47 -8.92 21.89
CA GLU A 13 8.21 -7.65 22.08
C GLU A 13 7.40 -6.59 22.84
N LEU A 14 6.08 -6.73 22.88
CA LEU A 14 5.16 -5.87 23.64
C LEU A 14 4.81 -6.45 25.02
N GLY A 15 5.15 -7.71 25.30
CA GLY A 15 4.73 -8.41 26.52
C GLY A 15 3.25 -8.79 26.52
N ALA A 16 2.64 -8.93 25.34
CA ALA A 16 1.26 -9.32 25.16
C ALA A 16 1.10 -10.85 25.14
N ASP A 17 -0.08 -11.33 25.54
CA ASP A 17 -0.47 -12.74 25.49
C ASP A 17 -1.08 -13.05 24.12
N ASP A 18 -0.39 -13.85 23.30
CA ASP A 18 -0.78 -14.22 21.95
C ASP A 18 -2.19 -14.83 21.86
N GLU A 19 -2.59 -15.65 22.84
CA GLU A 19 -3.90 -16.29 22.84
C GLU A 19 -5.00 -15.25 23.10
N GLN A 20 -4.79 -14.35 24.06
CA GLN A 20 -5.74 -13.27 24.35
C GLN A 20 -5.82 -12.27 23.21
N VAL A 21 -4.68 -11.90 22.61
CA VAL A 21 -4.65 -11.01 21.43
C VAL A 21 -5.46 -11.62 20.29
N LYS A 22 -5.28 -12.92 20.03
CA LYS A 22 -6.05 -13.63 19.01
C LYS A 22 -7.54 -13.66 19.35
N GLU A 23 -7.92 -13.92 20.59
CA GLU A 23 -9.33 -13.93 21.03
C GLU A 23 -9.97 -12.55 20.83
N ILE A 24 -9.27 -11.47 21.19
CA ILE A 24 -9.73 -10.09 20.97
C ILE A 24 -9.92 -9.81 19.48
N CYS A 25 -8.96 -10.19 18.63
CA CYS A 25 -9.06 -10.03 17.18
C CYS A 25 -10.25 -10.79 16.60
N ASP A 26 -10.39 -12.07 16.95
CA ASP A 26 -11.45 -12.94 16.44
C ASP A 26 -12.83 -12.41 16.86
N GLN A 27 -12.98 -12.03 18.14
CA GLN A 27 -14.22 -11.50 18.67
C GLN A 27 -14.59 -10.16 18.02
N ALA A 28 -13.60 -9.29 17.74
CA ALA A 28 -13.84 -8.04 17.05
C ALA A 28 -14.39 -8.27 15.63
N LEU A 29 -13.80 -9.20 14.87
CA LEU A 29 -14.28 -9.58 13.53
C LEU A 29 -15.68 -10.20 13.55
N ILE A 30 -15.98 -11.02 14.58
CA ILE A 30 -17.32 -11.58 14.79
C ILE A 30 -18.34 -10.47 15.09
N ASN A 31 -17.99 -9.53 15.96
CA ASN A 31 -18.89 -8.44 16.38
C ASN A 31 -19.32 -7.54 15.22
N VAL A 32 -18.44 -7.30 14.24
CA VAL A 32 -18.78 -6.55 13.01
C VAL A 32 -19.44 -7.42 11.93
N GLY A 33 -19.71 -8.68 12.22
CA GLY A 33 -20.40 -9.61 11.33
C GLY A 33 -19.53 -10.26 10.27
N TRP A 34 -18.20 -10.11 10.34
CA TRP A 34 -17.26 -10.74 9.39
C TRP A 34 -16.85 -12.13 9.83
N CYS A 35 -17.87 -12.97 10.02
CA CYS A 35 -17.71 -14.34 10.48
C CYS A 35 -18.53 -15.31 9.65
N THR A 36 -18.17 -16.58 9.73
CA THR A 36 -18.91 -17.69 9.15
C THR A 36 -19.09 -18.77 10.20
N ARG A 37 -20.04 -19.68 9.98
CA ARG A 37 -20.33 -20.78 10.91
C ARG A 37 -19.69 -22.06 10.39
N ILE A 38 -18.70 -22.57 11.10
CA ILE A 38 -18.03 -23.84 10.82
C ILE A 38 -18.35 -24.80 11.97
N GLN A 39 -19.02 -25.92 11.67
CA GLN A 39 -19.42 -26.93 12.66
C GLN A 39 -20.22 -26.35 13.86
N GLY A 40 -21.02 -25.31 13.61
CA GLY A 40 -21.85 -24.65 14.64
C GLY A 40 -21.15 -23.53 15.41
N ILE A 41 -19.84 -23.34 15.24
CA ILE A 41 -19.04 -22.30 15.90
C ILE A 41 -18.85 -21.12 14.93
N LEU A 42 -19.03 -19.89 15.43
CA LEU A 42 -18.68 -18.69 14.67
C LEU A 42 -17.17 -18.51 14.65
N GLN A 43 -16.62 -18.35 13.46
CA GLN A 43 -15.20 -18.08 13.25
C GLN A 43 -15.03 -16.91 12.29
N PRO A 44 -13.98 -16.09 12.44
CA PRO A 44 -13.71 -15.01 11.51
C PRO A 44 -13.59 -15.49 10.06
N TYR A 45 -14.12 -14.71 9.13
CA TYR A 45 -14.10 -15.02 7.72
C TYR A 45 -13.33 -13.96 6.95
N ALA A 46 -12.08 -14.30 6.58
CA ALA A 46 -11.15 -13.36 5.96
C ALA A 46 -11.69 -12.72 4.66
N GLN A 47 -12.54 -13.43 3.91
CA GLN A 47 -13.13 -12.88 2.68
C GLN A 47 -14.14 -11.77 2.99
N ALA A 48 -14.95 -11.89 4.05
CA ALA A 48 -15.87 -10.82 4.45
C ALA A 48 -15.12 -9.54 4.83
N ALA A 49 -13.99 -9.64 5.54
CA ALA A 49 -13.15 -8.49 5.85
C ALA A 49 -12.59 -7.82 4.58
N LYS A 50 -12.12 -8.61 3.61
CA LYS A 50 -11.63 -8.10 2.33
C LYS A 50 -12.71 -7.36 1.53
N GLU A 51 -13.91 -7.95 1.45
CA GLU A 51 -15.07 -7.37 0.76
C GLU A 51 -15.55 -6.09 1.44
N ALA A 52 -15.53 -6.04 2.78
CA ALA A 52 -15.87 -4.84 3.52
C ALA A 52 -14.88 -3.69 3.25
N VAL A 53 -13.57 -3.97 3.24
CA VAL A 53 -12.55 -2.98 2.88
C VAL A 53 -12.76 -2.48 1.44
N PHE A 54 -12.97 -3.38 0.48
CA PHE A 54 -13.24 -2.99 -0.91
C PHE A 54 -14.49 -2.10 -1.02
N THR A 55 -15.57 -2.51 -0.37
CA THR A 55 -16.85 -1.77 -0.37
C THR A 55 -16.67 -0.37 0.22
N ALA A 56 -15.96 -0.23 1.34
CA ALA A 56 -15.66 1.07 1.94
C ALA A 56 -14.86 1.97 0.99
N VAL A 57 -13.84 1.44 0.33
CA VAL A 57 -13.02 2.19 -0.64
C VAL A 57 -13.87 2.70 -1.81
N VAL A 58 -14.71 1.84 -2.40
CA VAL A 58 -15.56 2.23 -3.52
C VAL A 58 -16.65 3.20 -3.09
N ALA A 59 -17.29 3.00 -1.93
CA ALA A 59 -18.41 3.83 -1.50
C ALA A 59 -17.96 5.22 -1.00
N ASN A 60 -16.85 5.29 -0.27
CA ASN A 60 -16.52 6.46 0.55
C ASN A 60 -15.21 7.16 0.16
N HIS A 61 -14.32 6.49 -0.57
CA HIS A 61 -12.95 6.96 -0.79
C HIS A 61 -12.60 7.22 -2.25
N GLN A 62 -13.57 7.67 -3.03
CA GLN A 62 -13.35 8.17 -4.39
C GLN A 62 -13.02 9.66 -4.39
N VAL A 63 -11.94 10.03 -5.07
CA VAL A 63 -11.39 11.38 -5.14
C VAL A 63 -11.27 11.81 -6.60
N ASP A 64 -11.82 12.98 -6.91
CA ASP A 64 -11.81 13.54 -8.28
C ASP A 64 -10.92 14.77 -8.43
N THR A 65 -10.58 15.46 -7.34
CA THR A 65 -9.70 16.65 -7.34
C THR A 65 -8.59 16.57 -6.28
N GLU A 66 -7.56 17.41 -6.41
CA GLU A 66 -6.45 17.42 -5.44
C GLU A 66 -6.88 17.93 -4.07
N GLU A 67 -7.82 18.88 -4.02
CA GLU A 67 -8.34 19.43 -2.76
C GLU A 67 -9.02 18.35 -1.92
N GLU A 68 -9.69 17.38 -2.57
CA GLU A 68 -10.35 16.27 -1.90
C GLU A 68 -9.38 15.30 -1.21
N ILE A 69 -8.09 15.26 -1.63
CA ILE A 69 -7.05 14.45 -0.97
C ILE A 69 -6.81 14.93 0.47
N GLU A 70 -6.98 16.22 0.73
CA GLU A 70 -6.82 16.78 2.08
C GLU A 70 -8.03 16.50 2.99
N THR A 71 -9.09 15.90 2.46
CA THR A 71 -10.34 15.58 3.18
C THR A 71 -10.39 14.10 3.63
N SER A 72 -11.50 13.69 4.25
CA SER A 72 -11.78 12.30 4.65
C SER A 72 -11.99 11.34 3.47
N LYS A 73 -12.09 11.83 2.23
CA LYS A 73 -12.15 10.97 1.03
C LYS A 73 -10.85 10.21 0.79
N ALA A 74 -9.70 10.78 1.18
CA ALA A 74 -8.45 10.04 1.25
C ALA A 74 -8.20 9.57 2.68
N PHE A 75 -7.96 8.27 2.82
CA PHE A 75 -7.89 7.60 4.12
C PHE A 75 -6.47 7.16 4.46
N SER A 76 -6.07 7.42 5.68
CA SER A 76 -4.93 6.77 6.32
C SER A 76 -5.34 5.42 6.92
N MET A 77 -4.34 4.64 7.33
CA MET A 77 -4.53 3.35 7.99
C MET A 77 -5.41 3.47 9.25
N ALA A 78 -5.21 4.50 10.06
CA ALA A 78 -6.00 4.70 11.29
C ALA A 78 -7.45 5.14 10.98
N GLU A 79 -7.65 5.97 9.96
CA GLU A 79 -8.99 6.41 9.53
C GLU A 79 -9.81 5.24 8.98
N LEU A 80 -9.21 4.42 8.10
CA LEU A 80 -9.86 3.22 7.59
C LEU A 80 -10.20 2.23 8.70
N TYR A 81 -9.29 2.01 9.64
CA TYR A 81 -9.56 1.15 10.80
C TYR A 81 -10.72 1.68 11.64
N GLY A 82 -10.75 2.97 11.94
CA GLY A 82 -11.84 3.58 12.72
C GLY A 82 -13.20 3.51 12.02
N GLU A 83 -13.24 3.63 10.69
CA GLU A 83 -14.46 3.45 9.89
C GLU A 83 -14.96 2.01 9.92
N LEU A 84 -14.04 1.06 9.74
CA LEU A 84 -14.33 -0.37 9.61
C LEU A 84 -14.59 -1.06 10.95
N MET A 85 -13.97 -0.58 12.02
CA MET A 85 -13.99 -1.16 13.36
C MET A 85 -14.38 -0.09 14.41
N PRO A 86 -15.56 0.55 14.31
CA PRO A 86 -15.93 1.68 15.16
C PRO A 86 -16.02 1.33 16.66
N ASN A 87 -16.31 0.06 16.97
CA ASN A 87 -16.33 -0.49 18.33
C ASN A 87 -15.25 -1.57 18.53
N GLY A 88 -14.20 -1.54 17.71
CA GLY A 88 -13.10 -2.49 17.79
C GLY A 88 -12.08 -2.16 18.89
N PRO A 89 -11.03 -2.98 19.02
CA PRO A 89 -9.92 -2.74 19.93
C PRO A 89 -9.29 -1.36 19.73
N GLN A 90 -8.93 -0.68 20.82
CA GLN A 90 -8.39 0.67 20.75
C GLN A 90 -6.85 0.69 20.74
N PHE A 91 -6.25 1.40 19.78
CA PHE A 91 -4.79 1.52 19.67
C PHE A 91 -4.16 2.33 20.81
N ASP A 92 -4.95 3.14 21.52
CA ASP A 92 -4.56 3.92 22.70
C ASP A 92 -5.02 3.29 24.03
N SER A 93 -5.48 2.04 23.99
CA SER A 93 -5.83 1.27 25.20
C SER A 93 -4.64 1.17 26.15
N ARG A 94 -4.96 1.09 27.45
CA ARG A 94 -3.97 0.78 28.50
C ARG A 94 -3.72 -0.72 28.63
N ASP A 95 -4.62 -1.54 28.10
CA ASP A 95 -4.43 -2.97 27.99
C ASP A 95 -3.53 -3.27 26.79
N ILE A 96 -2.38 -3.90 27.06
CA ILE A 96 -1.39 -4.21 26.04
C ILE A 96 -1.92 -5.24 25.03
N ASN A 97 -2.80 -6.15 25.45
CA ASN A 97 -3.38 -7.16 24.58
C ASN A 97 -4.37 -6.51 23.61
N GLU A 98 -5.23 -5.62 24.11
CA GLU A 98 -6.15 -4.85 23.28
C GLU A 98 -5.41 -3.93 22.30
N GLN A 99 -4.40 -3.21 22.77
CA GLN A 99 -3.57 -2.36 21.93
C GLN A 99 -2.88 -3.16 20.82
N THR A 100 -2.32 -4.33 21.15
CA THR A 100 -1.67 -5.21 20.18
C THR A 100 -2.67 -5.75 19.15
N ALA A 101 -3.86 -6.18 19.60
CA ALA A 101 -4.93 -6.61 18.71
C ALA A 101 -5.38 -5.50 17.75
N ALA A 102 -5.51 -4.26 18.23
CA ALA A 102 -5.84 -3.11 17.40
C ALA A 102 -4.80 -2.88 16.30
N LEU A 103 -3.50 -2.98 16.64
CA LEU A 103 -2.41 -2.82 15.68
C LEU A 103 -2.39 -3.93 14.61
N ILE A 104 -2.64 -5.18 15.01
CA ILE A 104 -2.72 -6.32 14.08
C ILE A 104 -3.88 -6.13 13.11
N LEU A 105 -5.09 -5.90 13.61
CA LEU A 105 -6.27 -5.71 12.76
C LEU A 105 -6.12 -4.52 11.82
N MET A 106 -5.58 -3.41 12.33
CA MET A 106 -5.32 -2.21 11.54
C MET A 106 -4.35 -2.50 10.39
N GLN A 107 -3.28 -3.27 10.63
CA GLN A 107 -2.34 -3.69 9.60
C GLN A 107 -2.95 -4.67 8.59
N ASP A 108 -3.73 -5.64 9.06
CA ASP A 108 -4.37 -6.64 8.20
C ASP A 108 -5.35 -5.98 7.23
N LEU A 109 -6.22 -5.10 7.73
CA LEU A 109 -7.19 -4.35 6.90
C LEU A 109 -6.45 -3.42 5.92
N TRP A 110 -5.40 -2.75 6.38
CA TRP A 110 -4.56 -1.91 5.52
C TRP A 110 -3.83 -2.72 4.44
N GLY A 111 -3.41 -3.95 4.74
CA GLY A 111 -2.75 -4.86 3.82
C GLY A 111 -3.59 -5.15 2.57
N TYR A 112 -4.92 -5.19 2.71
CA TYR A 112 -5.83 -5.39 1.58
C TYR A 112 -5.86 -4.20 0.60
N THR A 113 -5.46 -3.01 1.03
CA THR A 113 -5.36 -1.79 0.22
C THR A 113 -3.97 -1.59 -0.40
N THR A 114 -3.17 -2.65 -0.55
CA THR A 114 -1.87 -2.54 -1.23
C THR A 114 -2.06 -2.19 -2.72
N GLY A 115 -1.43 -1.11 -3.19
CA GLY A 115 -1.50 -0.67 -4.60
C GLY A 115 -0.68 -1.51 -5.59
N SER A 116 -0.53 -2.82 -5.33
CA SER A 116 0.11 -3.76 -6.27
C SER A 116 -0.95 -4.47 -7.11
N VAL A 117 -0.54 -5.03 -8.24
CA VAL A 117 -1.41 -5.89 -9.10
C VAL A 117 -1.95 -7.12 -8.36
N SER A 118 -1.31 -7.52 -7.26
CA SER A 118 -1.74 -8.62 -6.39
C SER A 118 -2.63 -8.17 -5.23
N GLY A 119 -2.75 -6.86 -4.99
CA GLY A 119 -3.54 -6.30 -3.90
C GLY A 119 -5.02 -6.54 -4.11
N TYR A 120 -5.73 -6.98 -3.06
CA TYR A 120 -7.13 -7.37 -3.18
C TYR A 120 -8.00 -6.22 -3.70
N VAL A 121 -7.93 -5.04 -3.06
CA VAL A 121 -8.71 -3.86 -3.47
C VAL A 121 -8.30 -3.40 -4.87
N GLN A 122 -7.01 -3.32 -5.17
CA GLN A 122 -6.53 -2.85 -6.48
C GLN A 122 -7.04 -3.72 -7.64
N ARG A 123 -7.17 -5.04 -7.45
CA ARG A 123 -7.80 -5.92 -8.45
C ARG A 123 -9.31 -5.68 -8.56
N GLY A 124 -10.02 -5.54 -7.42
CA GLY A 124 -11.46 -5.28 -7.45
C GLY A 124 -11.81 -3.96 -8.15
N LEU A 125 -10.96 -2.94 -8.00
CA LEU A 125 -11.15 -1.63 -8.64
C LEU A 125 -11.02 -1.68 -10.18
N GLU A 126 -10.48 -2.75 -10.76
CA GLU A 126 -10.41 -2.91 -12.22
C GLU A 126 -11.80 -2.94 -12.85
N GLU A 127 -12.76 -3.63 -12.22
CA GLU A 127 -14.15 -3.71 -12.68
C GLU A 127 -14.85 -2.33 -12.62
N GLU A 128 -14.48 -1.53 -11.63
CA GLU A 128 -14.98 -0.15 -11.42
C GLU A 128 -14.22 0.90 -12.24
N LYS A 129 -13.18 0.52 -13.00
CA LYS A 129 -12.28 1.42 -13.74
C LYS A 129 -11.61 2.49 -12.86
N LEU A 130 -11.27 2.12 -11.63
CA LEU A 130 -10.60 2.98 -10.66
C LEU A 130 -9.17 2.49 -10.41
N VAL A 131 -8.30 3.41 -9.99
CA VAL A 131 -6.93 3.09 -9.54
C VAL A 131 -6.74 3.54 -8.11
N LEU A 132 -6.12 2.68 -7.28
CA LEU A 132 -5.80 3.02 -5.91
C LEU A 132 -4.51 3.84 -5.88
N CYS A 133 -4.66 5.13 -5.64
CA CYS A 133 -3.57 6.10 -5.56
C CYS A 133 -3.05 6.25 -4.14
N GLU A 134 -1.80 6.72 -4.02
CA GLU A 134 -1.15 6.95 -2.73
C GLU A 134 -0.57 8.36 -2.67
N ALA A 135 -0.91 9.10 -1.61
CA ALA A 135 -0.44 10.45 -1.36
C ALA A 135 0.13 10.59 0.06
N THR A 136 0.72 11.75 0.33
CA THR A 136 1.15 12.13 1.68
C THR A 136 0.57 13.50 2.00
N THR A 137 -0.16 13.58 3.11
CA THR A 137 -0.89 14.77 3.55
C THR A 137 -0.69 14.94 5.06
N MET A 138 -0.96 16.13 5.58
CA MET A 138 -0.97 16.38 7.02
C MET A 138 -2.26 15.85 7.64
N ARG A 139 -2.15 14.88 8.54
CA ARG A 139 -3.29 14.35 9.30
C ARG A 139 -3.11 14.59 10.80
N PRO A 140 -4.21 14.76 11.56
CA PRO A 140 -4.14 14.75 13.01
C PRO A 140 -3.68 13.36 13.48
N PHE A 141 -2.71 13.33 14.36
CA PHE A 141 -2.11 12.14 14.94
C PHE A 141 -2.06 12.30 16.46
N PHE A 142 -2.45 11.28 17.21
CA PHE A 142 -2.29 11.28 18.65
C PHE A 142 -0.87 10.82 19.00
N ASN A 143 -0.08 11.70 19.60
CA ASN A 143 1.27 11.37 20.04
C ASN A 143 1.19 10.70 21.43
N PRO A 144 1.49 9.38 21.54
CA PRO A 144 1.34 8.65 22.79
C PRO A 144 2.35 9.08 23.88
N VAL A 145 3.51 9.63 23.47
CA VAL A 145 4.57 10.05 24.38
C VAL A 145 4.18 11.31 25.15
N VAL A 146 3.67 12.31 24.43
CA VAL A 146 3.26 13.61 25.03
C VAL A 146 1.75 13.72 25.30
N ARG A 147 0.97 12.69 24.92
CA ARG A 147 -0.49 12.59 25.04
C ARG A 147 -1.25 13.79 24.48
N ARG A 148 -0.86 14.26 23.29
CA ARG A 148 -1.49 15.40 22.59
C ARG A 148 -1.71 15.09 21.11
N LYS A 149 -2.69 15.78 20.51
CA LYS A 149 -2.93 15.74 19.06
C LYS A 149 -1.94 16.68 18.36
N GLU A 150 -1.23 16.15 17.38
CA GLU A 150 -0.26 16.87 16.56
C GLU A 150 -0.56 16.60 15.07
N SER A 151 -0.20 17.54 14.19
CA SER A 151 -0.30 17.30 12.75
C SER A 151 0.96 16.60 12.26
N LYS A 152 0.81 15.44 11.63
CA LYS A 152 1.92 14.64 11.08
C LYS A 152 1.70 14.37 9.60
N LYS A 153 2.78 14.33 8.84
CA LYS A 153 2.75 13.81 7.46
C LYS A 153 2.41 12.32 7.52
N THR A 154 1.27 11.98 6.95
CA THR A 154 0.70 10.64 6.97
C THR A 154 0.43 10.20 5.54
N GLN A 155 0.73 8.95 5.26
CA GLN A 155 0.42 8.31 3.99
C GLN A 155 -1.09 8.03 3.95
N VAL A 156 -1.72 8.44 2.85
CA VAL A 156 -3.15 8.21 2.61
C VAL A 156 -3.33 7.53 1.27
N ARG A 157 -4.44 6.79 1.14
CA ARG A 157 -4.87 6.15 -0.08
C ARG A 157 -6.24 6.66 -0.49
N PHE A 158 -6.53 6.58 -1.78
CA PHE A 158 -7.83 6.92 -2.36
C PHE A 158 -8.00 6.22 -3.71
N ALA A 159 -9.24 5.96 -4.10
CA ALA A 159 -9.57 5.48 -5.44
C ALA A 159 -9.86 6.68 -6.36
N SER A 160 -9.41 6.61 -7.61
CA SER A 160 -9.64 7.69 -8.58
C SER A 160 -9.71 7.15 -10.00
N SER A 161 -10.64 7.70 -10.79
CA SER A 161 -10.67 7.60 -12.26
C SER A 161 -10.03 8.81 -12.95
N ASN A 162 -9.72 9.87 -12.20
CA ASN A 162 -9.11 11.07 -12.76
C ASN A 162 -7.68 10.79 -13.26
N HIS A 163 -7.45 10.95 -14.56
CA HIS A 163 -6.16 10.69 -15.19
C HIS A 163 -5.00 11.50 -14.58
N GLY A 164 -5.23 12.77 -14.25
CA GLY A 164 -4.20 13.64 -13.66
C GLY A 164 -3.77 13.14 -12.29
N LEU A 165 -4.73 12.74 -11.46
CA LEU A 165 -4.45 12.16 -10.15
C LEU A 165 -3.74 10.81 -10.26
N VAL A 166 -4.17 9.93 -11.16
CA VAL A 166 -3.54 8.62 -11.38
C VAL A 166 -2.08 8.78 -11.84
N LEU A 167 -1.81 9.68 -12.79
CA LEU A 167 -0.44 9.92 -13.24
C LEU A 167 0.46 10.41 -12.11
N LYS A 168 -0.04 11.33 -11.28
CA LYS A 168 0.72 11.96 -10.20
C LYS A 168 0.91 11.06 -8.98
N TYR A 169 -0.13 10.36 -8.55
CA TYR A 169 -0.19 9.64 -7.27
C TYR A 169 -0.14 8.11 -7.40
N TYR A 170 -0.12 7.55 -8.61
CA TYR A 170 0.14 6.13 -8.84
C TYR A 170 1.34 5.91 -9.76
N CYS A 171 1.30 6.43 -11.00
CA CYS A 171 2.31 6.14 -12.02
C CYS A 171 3.69 6.72 -11.65
N ALA A 172 3.77 7.99 -11.25
CA ALA A 172 5.05 8.60 -10.88
C ALA A 172 5.73 7.93 -9.67
N PRO A 173 5.00 7.60 -8.58
CA PRO A 173 5.54 6.77 -7.50
C PRO A 173 6.00 5.39 -7.96
N ALA A 174 5.22 4.70 -8.79
CA ALA A 174 5.59 3.39 -9.33
C ALA A 174 6.88 3.47 -10.18
N GLY A 175 6.99 4.47 -11.06
CA GLY A 175 8.18 4.74 -11.84
C GLY A 175 9.40 5.04 -10.97
N THR A 176 9.22 5.83 -9.90
CA THR A 176 10.30 6.13 -8.93
C THR A 176 10.78 4.87 -8.21
N LYS A 177 9.87 3.99 -7.79
CA LYS A 177 10.21 2.69 -7.17
C LYS A 177 10.99 1.81 -8.14
N TYR A 178 10.56 1.74 -9.40
CA TYR A 178 11.25 1.00 -10.46
C TYR A 178 12.69 1.50 -10.67
N VAL A 179 12.88 2.82 -10.82
CA VAL A 179 14.22 3.42 -10.98
C VAL A 179 15.11 3.14 -9.77
N LYS A 180 14.56 3.22 -8.55
CA LYS A 180 15.31 2.93 -7.32
C LYS A 180 15.73 1.46 -7.23
N ALA A 181 14.85 0.53 -7.60
CA ALA A 181 15.17 -0.89 -7.66
C ALA A 181 16.28 -1.16 -8.68
N ALA A 182 16.18 -0.59 -9.89
CA ALA A 182 17.21 -0.70 -10.92
C ALA A 182 18.58 -0.20 -10.42
N LYS A 183 18.63 0.96 -9.74
CA LYS A 183 19.87 1.48 -9.13
C LYS A 183 20.44 0.55 -8.06
N ARG A 184 19.59 -0.08 -7.25
CA ARG A 184 20.04 -1.04 -6.22
C ARG A 184 20.67 -2.28 -6.86
N TYR A 185 20.05 -2.83 -7.91
CA TYR A 185 20.61 -3.95 -8.65
C TYR A 185 21.93 -3.57 -9.33
N GLN A 186 22.00 -2.38 -9.94
CA GLN A 186 23.24 -1.88 -10.52
C GLN A 186 24.38 -1.85 -9.47
N ALA A 187 24.13 -1.31 -8.27
CA ALA A 187 25.13 -1.27 -7.21
C ALA A 187 25.59 -2.67 -6.76
N GLN A 188 24.68 -3.66 -6.74
CA GLN A 188 25.04 -5.05 -6.46
C GLN A 188 25.94 -5.63 -7.54
N LEU A 189 25.64 -5.38 -8.82
CA LEU A 189 26.44 -5.83 -9.95
C LEU A 189 27.83 -5.17 -9.96
N ASP A 190 27.88 -3.85 -9.72
CA ASP A 190 29.13 -3.09 -9.63
C ASP A 190 30.03 -3.64 -8.51
N MET A 191 29.45 -3.99 -7.36
CA MET A 191 30.20 -4.62 -6.27
C MET A 191 30.84 -5.94 -6.70
N VAL A 192 30.12 -6.80 -7.44
CA VAL A 192 30.67 -8.08 -7.92
C VAL A 192 31.77 -7.83 -8.94
N VAL A 193 31.56 -6.93 -9.90
CA VAL A 193 32.55 -6.56 -10.92
C VAL A 193 33.82 -5.97 -10.29
N ASN A 194 33.69 -5.14 -9.25
CA ASN A 194 34.85 -4.57 -8.56
C ASN A 194 35.69 -5.64 -7.84
N ARG A 195 35.04 -6.70 -7.32
CA ARG A 195 35.72 -7.83 -6.67
C ARG A 195 36.28 -8.84 -7.67
N GLN A 196 35.65 -8.97 -8.84
CA GLN A 196 36.02 -9.92 -9.89
C GLN A 196 35.98 -9.22 -11.25
N PRO A 197 37.02 -8.44 -11.62
CA PRO A 197 36.99 -7.66 -12.87
C PRO A 197 36.85 -8.51 -14.14
N ALA A 198 37.33 -9.76 -14.09
CA ALA A 198 37.30 -10.69 -15.22
C ALA A 198 35.88 -11.02 -15.73
N ILE A 199 34.88 -11.02 -14.84
CA ILE A 199 33.49 -11.39 -15.20
C ILE A 199 32.73 -10.26 -15.92
N ARG A 200 33.32 -9.06 -16.05
CA ARG A 200 32.64 -7.88 -16.59
C ARG A 200 32.08 -8.12 -18.00
N ALA A 201 32.84 -8.76 -18.88
CA ALA A 201 32.42 -8.99 -20.26
C ALA A 201 31.20 -9.91 -20.34
N GLU A 202 31.20 -10.98 -19.55
CA GLU A 202 30.11 -11.96 -19.47
C GLU A 202 28.85 -11.32 -18.86
N LEU A 203 29.01 -10.56 -17.78
CA LEU A 203 27.91 -9.84 -17.14
C LEU A 203 27.27 -8.81 -18.08
N THR A 204 28.08 -8.12 -18.88
CA THR A 204 27.59 -7.15 -19.88
C THR A 204 26.77 -7.84 -20.97
N ALA A 205 27.22 -9.00 -21.44
CA ALA A 205 26.48 -9.80 -22.42
C ALA A 205 25.13 -10.30 -21.85
N GLN A 206 25.11 -10.75 -20.60
CA GLN A 206 23.88 -11.14 -19.91
C GLN A 206 22.92 -9.97 -19.71
N ALA A 207 23.43 -8.81 -19.27
CA ALA A 207 22.63 -7.60 -19.09
C ALA A 207 21.99 -7.14 -20.40
N ALA A 208 22.69 -7.24 -21.54
CA ALA A 208 22.14 -6.92 -22.86
C ALA A 208 20.95 -7.83 -23.23
N LYS A 209 21.02 -9.13 -22.90
CA LYS A 209 19.91 -10.07 -23.09
C LYS A 209 18.70 -9.69 -22.23
N PHE A 210 18.92 -9.44 -20.94
CA PHE A 210 17.84 -9.02 -20.03
C PHE A 210 17.21 -7.68 -20.42
N LEU A 211 18.00 -6.72 -20.92
CA LEU A 211 17.48 -5.47 -21.46
C LEU A 211 16.60 -5.70 -22.71
N GLY A 212 16.98 -6.64 -23.57
CA GLY A 212 16.18 -7.04 -24.72
C GLY A 212 14.84 -7.67 -24.32
N GLU A 213 14.83 -8.48 -23.26
CA GLU A 213 13.61 -9.08 -22.68
C GLU A 213 12.76 -8.02 -21.97
N ALA A 214 13.34 -7.18 -21.12
CA ALA A 214 12.65 -6.11 -20.41
C ALA A 214 11.98 -5.10 -21.37
N ARG A 215 12.59 -4.82 -22.53
CA ARG A 215 11.97 -3.97 -23.57
C ARG A 215 10.71 -4.56 -24.19
N LYS A 216 10.57 -5.90 -24.21
CA LYS A 216 9.37 -6.57 -24.69
C LYS A 216 8.25 -6.51 -23.66
N GLU A 217 8.60 -6.63 -22.38
CA GLU A 217 7.67 -6.61 -21.24
C GLU A 217 7.18 -5.20 -20.87
N VAL A 218 7.93 -4.14 -21.20
CA VAL A 218 7.54 -2.75 -20.92
C VAL A 218 7.35 -1.96 -22.22
N PRO A 219 6.29 -2.24 -23.02
CA PRO A 219 6.05 -1.55 -24.28
C PRO A 219 5.79 -0.05 -24.08
N LEU A 220 5.28 0.36 -22.91
CA LEU A 220 5.01 1.77 -22.57
C LEU A 220 6.29 2.62 -22.34
N ALA A 221 7.44 1.99 -22.07
CA ALA A 221 8.70 2.70 -21.83
C ALA A 221 9.46 3.02 -23.13
N VAL A 222 9.03 2.44 -24.25
CA VAL A 222 9.60 2.72 -25.57
C VAL A 222 8.57 3.54 -26.33
N PRO A 223 8.72 4.87 -26.48
CA PRO A 223 7.84 5.61 -27.36
C PRO A 223 7.91 4.96 -28.74
N SER A 224 6.76 4.47 -29.22
CA SER A 224 6.68 3.97 -30.59
C SER A 224 7.14 5.09 -31.53
N LYS A 225 7.73 4.77 -32.69
CA LYS A 225 8.12 5.79 -33.67
C LYS A 225 6.96 6.75 -34.01
N ALA A 226 5.72 6.28 -33.91
CA ALA A 226 4.52 7.10 -34.07
C ALA A 226 4.34 8.14 -32.94
N ALA A 227 4.61 7.78 -31.68
CA ALA A 227 4.56 8.70 -30.54
C ALA A 227 5.63 9.81 -30.61
N GLN A 228 6.82 9.51 -31.14
CA GLN A 228 7.87 10.52 -31.38
C GLN A 228 7.50 11.52 -32.47
N THR A 229 6.69 11.12 -33.46
CA THR A 229 6.27 12.02 -34.54
C THR A 229 5.18 12.98 -34.06
N ALA A 230 4.27 12.52 -33.18
CA ALA A 230 3.22 13.34 -32.57
C ALA A 230 3.77 14.39 -31.58
N LEU A 231 4.80 14.05 -30.80
CA LEU A 231 5.45 14.99 -29.88
C LEU A 231 6.20 16.11 -30.64
N ASN A 232 6.88 15.77 -31.74
CA ASN A 232 7.62 16.76 -32.55
C ASN A 232 6.73 17.63 -33.46
N SER A 233 5.46 17.26 -33.66
CA SER A 233 4.50 18.03 -34.47
C SER A 233 3.61 18.97 -33.65
N GLY A 234 3.61 18.84 -32.31
CA GLY A 234 2.88 19.73 -31.40
C GLY A 234 3.66 20.98 -30.95
N GLU A 235 4.96 21.09 -31.26
CA GLU A 235 5.78 22.27 -30.89
C GLU A 235 5.78 23.39 -31.96
N ASN A 236 4.96 23.28 -33.02
CA ASN A 236 4.84 24.29 -34.09
C ASN A 236 3.39 24.69 -34.40
N GLY A 237 2.55 24.83 -33.37
CA GLY A 237 1.16 25.30 -33.49
C GLY A 237 0.88 26.53 -32.65
#